data_AF-A0A957M301-F1
#
_entry.id   AF-A0A957M301-F1
#
_cell.length_a   1.000
_cell.length_b   1.000
_cell.length_c   1.000
_cell.angle_alpha   90.00
_cell.angle_beta   90.00
_cell.angle_gamma   90.00
#
_symmetry.space_group_name_H-M   'P 1'
#
loop_
_entity.id
_entity.type
_entity.pdbx_description
1 polymer ?
#
loop_
_entity_poly.entity_id
_entity_poly.type
_entity_poly.pdbx_seq_one_letter_code
_entity_poly.pdbx_strand_id
1 'polypeptide(L)'
;MSTTPSSAPLLLSTDHLSPSPPDVRLLLICHAEGMQNRYTALAQRVEPTADSGLTAYGWEQTSQLAQWLATHETIDVLVTAPLLQSRLTAQRLGQALNLPVTVDNRIPGRLPPDLALPDAWDREDRSIAHFGPNPPVDPASPYGIYLHGLVEALDTIVRDNWGKTIAVVLSGNAVATTLRHFFGGHALSVAVSHTAITELRRQDGAWLLAYANRREHLPAGALAVQRQRAAAGDGANGAELAAELVEITHAYERISHTREELLDAKRIQRLEHLLKFAQVPKNAAVLDVGTGGGQLALLLAEEGAGEVVGIDISPTMLESAEWLRL
;
A
#
# COMPACT_ATOMS: atom_id res chain seq x y z
N MET A 1 18.10 -11.69 57.59
CA MET A 1 18.30 -12.05 56.17
C MET A 1 17.14 -12.92 55.75
N SER A 2 16.15 -12.33 55.06
CA SER A 2 14.98 -13.05 54.54
C SER A 2 15.23 -13.29 53.06
N THR A 3 15.47 -14.55 52.70
CA THR A 3 15.62 -14.99 51.32
C THR A 3 14.22 -15.26 50.77
N THR A 4 13.72 -14.34 49.95
CA THR A 4 12.58 -14.60 49.07
C THR A 4 12.93 -15.74 48.11
N PRO A 5 12.06 -16.75 47.94
CA PRO A 5 12.29 -17.78 46.94
C PRO A 5 12.16 -17.14 45.55
N SER A 6 13.24 -17.20 44.78
CA SER A 6 13.23 -16.94 43.35
C SER A 6 12.33 -17.99 42.70
N SER A 7 11.10 -17.61 42.35
CA SER A 7 10.21 -18.46 41.58
C SER A 7 10.84 -18.69 40.21
N ALA A 8 11.25 -19.93 39.93
CA ALA A 8 11.64 -20.34 38.59
C ALA A 8 10.54 -19.93 37.59
N PRO A 9 10.88 -19.40 36.41
CA PRO A 9 9.87 -19.04 35.42
C PRO A 9 9.03 -20.28 35.11
N LEU A 10 7.73 -20.18 35.31
CA LEU A 10 6.78 -21.22 34.89
C LEU A 10 7.02 -21.47 33.41
N LEU A 11 7.40 -22.69 33.05
CA LEU A 11 7.45 -23.13 31.66
C LEU A 11 6.03 -22.98 31.10
N LEU A 12 5.80 -21.95 30.31
CA LEU A 12 4.54 -21.74 29.62
C LEU A 12 4.37 -22.88 28.62
N SER A 13 3.24 -23.58 28.70
CA SER A 13 2.88 -24.59 27.73
C SER A 13 2.79 -23.93 26.35
N THR A 14 3.49 -24.48 25.36
CA THR A 14 3.42 -24.04 23.96
C THR A 14 2.04 -24.28 23.34
N ASP A 15 1.24 -25.15 23.95
CA ASP A 15 -0.01 -25.65 23.38
C ASP A 15 -1.23 -24.87 23.89
N HIS A 16 -1.04 -24.04 24.93
CA HIS A 16 -2.10 -23.32 25.61
C HIS A 16 -1.68 -21.88 25.90
N LEU A 17 -2.12 -20.95 25.05
CA LEU A 17 -2.18 -19.54 25.41
C LEU A 17 -3.32 -19.33 26.41
N SER A 18 -3.08 -18.52 27.44
CA SER A 18 -4.11 -18.17 28.40
C SER A 18 -5.22 -17.37 27.71
N PRO A 19 -6.46 -17.37 28.24
CA PRO A 19 -7.53 -16.56 27.68
C PRO A 19 -7.38 -15.06 27.99
N SER A 20 -6.27 -14.63 28.61
CA SER A 20 -6.04 -13.22 28.89
C SER A 20 -5.91 -12.41 27.60
N PRO A 21 -6.26 -11.12 27.61
CA PRO A 21 -5.93 -10.26 26.48
C PRO A 21 -4.41 -10.26 26.25
N PRO A 22 -3.97 -10.10 25.00
CA PRO A 22 -2.55 -9.99 24.68
C PRO A 22 -1.93 -8.73 25.28
N ASP A 23 -0.63 -8.80 25.59
CA ASP A 23 0.16 -7.66 26.04
C ASP A 23 0.27 -6.60 24.94
N VAL A 24 0.35 -7.03 23.68
CA VAL A 24 0.32 -6.16 22.50
C VAL A 24 -0.09 -6.96 21.26
N ARG A 25 -0.83 -6.31 20.35
CA ARG A 25 -1.09 -6.81 19.00
C ARG A 25 -0.51 -5.83 17.99
N LEU A 26 0.35 -6.31 17.12
CA LEU A 26 0.99 -5.52 16.07
C LEU A 26 0.54 -6.04 14.71
N LEU A 27 -0.31 -5.27 14.04
CA LEU A 27 -0.79 -5.52 12.69
C LEU A 27 0.11 -4.78 11.68
N LEU A 28 0.99 -5.53 11.02
CA LEU A 28 1.83 -5.03 9.94
C LEU A 28 1.03 -5.10 8.64
N ILE A 29 0.72 -3.94 8.06
CA ILE A 29 -0.11 -3.81 6.87
C ILE A 29 0.78 -3.37 5.71
N CYS A 30 0.83 -4.15 4.63
CA CYS A 30 1.50 -3.70 3.41
C CYS A 30 0.63 -2.64 2.71
N HIS A 31 1.24 -1.53 2.26
CA HIS A 31 0.50 -0.52 1.49
C HIS A 31 -0.14 -1.11 0.22
N ALA A 32 -1.20 -0.44 -0.25
CA ALA A 32 -1.87 -0.83 -1.48
C ALA A 32 -0.97 -0.64 -2.72
N GLU A 33 -1.39 -1.19 -3.85
CA GLU A 33 -0.64 -1.10 -5.10
C GLU A 33 -0.35 0.37 -5.47
N GLY A 34 0.94 0.69 -5.59
CA GLY A 34 1.43 1.98 -6.03
C GLY A 34 1.72 1.99 -7.53
N MET A 35 1.65 3.16 -8.15
CA MET A 35 1.98 3.35 -9.58
C MET A 35 3.36 2.77 -9.91
N GLN A 36 4.37 3.09 -9.09
CA GLN A 36 5.72 2.54 -9.24
C GLN A 36 5.79 1.01 -9.19
N ASN A 37 4.91 0.30 -8.48
CA ASN A 37 4.92 -1.16 -8.42
C ASN A 37 4.47 -1.76 -9.75
N ARG A 38 3.55 -1.07 -10.45
CA ARG A 38 3.02 -1.47 -11.74
C ARG A 38 3.94 -1.07 -12.89
N TYR A 39 4.61 0.09 -12.78
CA TYR A 39 5.32 0.72 -13.89
C TYR A 39 6.85 0.67 -13.81
N THR A 40 7.43 0.02 -12.80
CA THR A 40 8.89 -0.14 -12.64
C THR A 40 9.59 -0.75 -13.86
N ALA A 41 8.90 -1.57 -14.66
CA ALA A 41 9.45 -2.14 -15.89
C ALA A 41 9.51 -1.16 -17.07
N LEU A 42 8.73 -0.06 -17.02
CA LEU A 42 8.54 0.88 -18.12
C LEU A 42 9.33 2.19 -17.93
N ALA A 43 9.72 2.51 -16.71
CA ALA A 43 10.57 3.67 -16.39
C ALA A 43 12.05 3.41 -16.74
N GLN A 44 12.36 3.16 -18.02
CA GLN A 44 13.74 3.17 -18.52
C GLN A 44 14.29 4.61 -18.68
N ARG A 45 13.48 5.65 -18.45
CA ARG A 45 13.80 7.04 -18.82
C ARG A 45 13.65 8.10 -17.73
N VAL A 46 13.18 7.75 -16.54
CA VAL A 46 13.01 8.71 -15.44
C VAL A 46 13.59 8.10 -14.17
N GLU A 47 14.34 8.91 -13.41
CA GLU A 47 14.81 8.49 -12.10
C GLU A 47 13.63 7.94 -11.29
N PRO A 48 13.77 6.79 -10.60
CA PRO A 48 12.68 6.17 -9.87
C PRO A 48 12.10 7.18 -8.89
N THR A 49 10.99 7.81 -9.28
CA THR A 49 10.43 8.93 -8.57
C THR A 49 9.83 8.34 -7.31
N ALA A 50 10.51 8.57 -6.18
CA ALA A 50 10.36 7.82 -4.94
C ALA A 50 8.97 7.95 -4.26
N ASP A 51 8.05 8.70 -4.85
CA ASP A 51 6.81 9.14 -4.20
C ASP A 51 5.66 9.20 -5.22
N SER A 52 5.33 8.05 -5.82
CA SER A 52 4.18 7.93 -6.72
C SER A 52 2.87 7.62 -5.98
N GLY A 53 1.72 8.00 -6.54
CA GLY A 53 0.41 7.72 -5.95
C GLY A 53 0.03 6.22 -5.93
N LEU A 54 -1.21 5.94 -5.51
CA LEU A 54 -1.83 4.61 -5.66
C LEU A 54 -2.38 4.44 -7.07
N THR A 55 -2.40 3.21 -7.58
CA THR A 55 -3.17 2.87 -8.79
C THR A 55 -4.67 2.90 -8.49
N ALA A 56 -5.52 2.88 -9.51
CA ALA A 56 -6.96 2.75 -9.34
C ALA A 56 -7.33 1.47 -8.58
N TYR A 57 -6.64 0.37 -8.90
CA TYR A 57 -6.79 -0.88 -8.15
C TYR A 57 -6.26 -0.75 -6.72
N GLY A 58 -5.16 -0.03 -6.49
CA GLY A 58 -4.66 0.28 -5.14
C GLY A 58 -5.68 1.04 -4.29
N TRP A 59 -6.41 1.99 -4.86
CA TRP A 59 -7.51 2.68 -4.17
C TRP A 59 -8.69 1.74 -3.84
N GLU A 60 -9.02 0.82 -4.73
CA GLU A 60 -10.03 -0.22 -4.48
C GLU A 60 -9.58 -1.16 -3.34
N GLN A 61 -8.36 -1.70 -3.41
CA GLN A 61 -7.76 -2.53 -2.37
C GLN A 61 -7.80 -1.82 -1.01
N THR A 62 -7.45 -0.54 -0.98
CA THR A 62 -7.47 0.25 0.24
C THR A 62 -8.88 0.39 0.80
N SER A 63 -9.88 0.61 -0.06
CA SER A 63 -11.28 0.71 0.38
C SER A 63 -11.81 -0.60 0.94
N GLN A 64 -11.46 -1.73 0.32
CA GLN A 64 -11.82 -3.07 0.79
C GLN A 64 -11.14 -3.40 2.13
N LEU A 65 -9.85 -3.11 2.26
CA LEU A 65 -9.11 -3.28 3.52
C LEU A 65 -9.71 -2.42 4.64
N ALA A 66 -10.02 -1.15 4.36
CA ALA A 66 -10.60 -0.22 5.34
C ALA A 66 -11.94 -0.74 5.88
N GLN A 67 -12.83 -1.18 4.99
CA GLN A 67 -14.13 -1.75 5.37
C GLN A 67 -13.97 -3.03 6.19
N TRP A 68 -13.02 -3.89 5.81
CA TRP A 68 -12.76 -5.14 6.50
C TRP A 68 -12.23 -4.89 7.92
N LEU A 69 -11.22 -4.03 8.08
CA LEU A 69 -10.67 -3.67 9.39
C LEU A 69 -11.74 -3.07 10.30
N ALA A 70 -12.59 -2.18 9.78
CA ALA A 70 -13.66 -1.54 10.55
C ALA A 70 -14.72 -2.53 11.09
N THR A 71 -14.79 -3.73 10.52
CA THR A 71 -15.79 -4.76 10.88
C THR A 71 -15.19 -5.97 11.59
N HIS A 72 -13.90 -6.23 11.45
CA HIS A 72 -13.25 -7.44 11.95
C HIS A 72 -12.16 -7.18 12.98
N GLU A 73 -11.65 -5.95 13.09
CA GLU A 73 -10.55 -5.61 13.98
C GLU A 73 -10.92 -4.44 14.89
N THR A 74 -10.30 -4.41 16.07
CA THR A 74 -10.31 -3.24 16.95
C THR A 74 -8.89 -2.71 17.01
N ILE A 75 -8.67 -1.52 16.45
CA ILE A 75 -7.37 -0.87 16.36
C ILE A 75 -7.41 0.36 17.25
N ASP A 76 -6.40 0.52 18.09
CA ASP A 76 -6.28 1.67 19.00
C ASP A 76 -5.36 2.75 18.41
N VAL A 77 -4.36 2.33 17.62
CA VAL A 77 -3.29 3.19 17.12
C VAL A 77 -3.00 2.84 15.67
N LEU A 78 -2.96 3.86 14.81
CA LEU A 78 -2.63 3.72 13.39
C LEU A 78 -1.37 4.55 13.06
N VAL A 79 -0.28 3.85 12.77
CA VAL A 79 1.00 4.41 12.37
C VAL A 79 1.27 4.11 10.90
N THR A 80 2.00 4.97 10.20
CA THR A 80 2.43 4.72 8.82
C THR A 80 3.89 5.11 8.62
N ALA A 81 4.56 4.37 7.74
CA ALA A 81 5.82 4.79 7.12
C ALA A 81 5.61 6.09 6.30
N PRO A 82 6.69 6.85 6.03
CA PRO A 82 6.61 8.15 5.36
C PRO A 82 6.29 8.08 3.85
N LEU A 83 6.47 6.91 3.21
CA LEU A 83 6.19 6.71 1.79
C LEU A 83 4.76 7.13 1.43
N LEU A 84 4.58 7.85 0.32
CA LEU A 84 3.25 8.35 -0.10
C LEU A 84 2.22 7.22 -0.19
N GLN A 85 2.55 6.05 -0.74
CA GLN A 85 1.59 4.94 -0.85
C GLN A 85 1.14 4.44 0.53
N SER A 86 2.07 4.35 1.49
CA SER A 86 1.76 4.00 2.87
C SER A 86 0.85 5.06 3.51
N ARG A 87 1.18 6.35 3.32
CA ARG A 87 0.37 7.46 3.85
C ARG A 87 -1.03 7.49 3.26
N LEU A 88 -1.19 7.33 1.95
CA LEU A 88 -2.50 7.30 1.27
C LEU A 88 -3.32 6.10 1.73
N THR A 89 -2.70 4.92 1.83
CA THR A 89 -3.34 3.72 2.37
C THR A 89 -3.81 3.99 3.80
N ALA A 90 -2.91 4.43 4.69
CA ALA A 90 -3.20 4.70 6.09
C ALA A 90 -4.25 5.80 6.29
N GLN A 91 -4.24 6.86 5.47
CA GLN A 91 -5.23 7.93 5.52
C GLN A 91 -6.64 7.38 5.30
N ARG A 92 -6.82 6.50 4.31
CA ARG A 92 -8.11 5.87 4.05
C ARG A 92 -8.52 4.92 5.17
N LEU A 93 -7.58 4.17 5.75
CA LEU A 93 -7.84 3.34 6.94
C LEU A 93 -8.28 4.21 8.13
N GLY A 94 -7.55 5.29 8.42
CA GLY A 94 -7.85 6.21 9.52
C GLY A 94 -9.23 6.85 9.39
N GLN A 95 -9.63 7.23 8.17
CA GLN A 95 -10.99 7.72 7.91
C GLN A 95 -12.07 6.69 8.24
N ALA A 96 -11.90 5.43 7.82
CA ALA A 96 -12.89 4.38 8.05
C ALA A 96 -12.95 3.94 9.51
N LEU A 97 -11.80 3.91 10.20
CA LEU A 97 -11.68 3.53 11.60
C LEU A 97 -11.94 4.70 12.57
N ASN A 98 -12.11 5.92 12.05
CA ASN A 98 -12.18 7.16 12.84
C ASN A 98 -10.97 7.32 13.78
N LEU A 99 -9.77 7.05 13.27
CA LEU A 99 -8.50 7.14 13.99
C LEU A 99 -7.57 8.17 13.35
N PRO A 100 -6.83 8.95 14.15
CA PRO A 100 -5.74 9.76 13.63
C PRO A 100 -4.62 8.87 13.08
N VAL A 101 -3.99 9.31 11.99
CA VAL A 101 -2.83 8.64 11.39
C VAL A 101 -1.55 9.34 11.85
N THR A 102 -0.66 8.62 12.51
CA THR A 102 0.68 9.12 12.86
C THR A 102 1.70 8.67 11.81
N VAL A 103 2.35 9.62 11.16
CA VAL A 103 3.48 9.33 10.27
C VAL A 103 4.75 9.23 11.10
N ASP A 104 5.41 8.08 11.10
CA ASP A 104 6.68 7.89 11.80
C ASP A 104 7.84 7.95 10.81
N ASN A 105 8.54 9.09 10.79
CA ASN A 105 9.68 9.33 9.90
C ASN A 105 10.93 8.51 10.23
N ARG A 106 10.95 7.79 11.37
CA ARG A 106 12.04 6.88 11.72
C ARG A 106 11.94 5.55 10.96
N ILE A 107 10.74 5.19 10.51
CA ILE A 107 10.54 3.99 9.70
C ILE A 107 11.22 4.24 8.34
N PRO A 108 12.21 3.42 7.95
CA PRO A 108 12.88 3.62 6.67
C PRO A 108 11.89 3.40 5.53
N GLY A 109 12.10 4.15 4.45
CA GLY A 109 11.26 4.08 3.26
C GLY A 109 11.49 2.80 2.46
N ARG A 110 11.72 2.96 1.15
CA ARG A 110 11.94 1.84 0.26
C ARG A 110 13.33 1.25 0.47
N LEU A 111 13.41 -0.07 0.40
CA LEU A 111 14.67 -0.77 0.24
C LEU A 111 15.24 -0.44 -1.16
N PRO A 112 16.52 -0.06 -1.30
CA PRO A 112 17.11 0.27 -2.60
C PRO A 112 16.96 -0.89 -3.60
N PRO A 113 16.64 -0.62 -4.88
CA PRO A 113 16.35 -1.67 -5.87
C PRO A 113 17.55 -2.55 -6.22
N ASP A 114 18.77 -2.02 -6.05
CA ASP A 114 20.06 -2.66 -6.26
C ASP A 114 20.59 -3.36 -5.00
N LEU A 115 19.86 -3.30 -3.89
CA LEU A 115 20.28 -3.93 -2.64
C LEU A 115 20.19 -5.45 -2.75
N ALA A 116 21.34 -6.09 -2.62
CA ALA A 116 21.44 -7.54 -2.51
C ALA A 116 20.99 -8.00 -1.11
N LEU A 117 19.93 -8.79 -1.03
CA LEU A 117 19.59 -9.50 0.20
C LEU A 117 20.65 -10.56 0.51
N PRO A 118 20.83 -10.95 1.80
CA PRO A 118 21.89 -11.86 2.23
C PRO A 118 21.94 -13.21 1.50
N ASP A 119 20.85 -13.62 0.84
CA ASP A 119 20.83 -14.75 -0.08
C ASP A 119 19.91 -14.46 -1.27
N ALA A 120 20.31 -14.93 -2.46
CA ALA A 120 19.49 -14.88 -3.67
C ALA A 120 18.68 -16.18 -3.76
N TRP A 121 17.34 -16.07 -3.70
CA TRP A 121 16.46 -17.23 -3.77
C TRP A 121 16.42 -17.85 -5.17
N ASP A 122 16.58 -19.16 -5.26
CA ASP A 122 16.23 -19.90 -6.46
C ASP A 122 14.70 -20.10 -6.50
N ARG A 123 14.05 -19.50 -7.49
CA ARG A 123 12.59 -19.60 -7.67
C ARG A 123 12.15 -20.97 -8.18
N GLU A 124 13.08 -21.76 -8.70
CA GLU A 124 12.81 -23.12 -9.19
C GLU A 124 12.96 -24.17 -8.10
N ASP A 125 13.44 -23.80 -6.91
CA ASP A 125 13.53 -24.70 -5.77
C ASP A 125 12.11 -25.11 -5.29
N ARG A 126 11.84 -26.42 -5.32
CA ARG A 126 10.55 -27.02 -4.94
C ARG A 126 10.67 -27.80 -3.63
N SER A 127 11.36 -27.22 -2.67
CA SER A 127 11.57 -27.78 -1.34
C SER A 127 10.82 -26.98 -0.29
N ILE A 128 10.35 -27.62 0.78
CA ILE A 128 9.93 -26.90 2.00
C ILE A 128 11.11 -26.68 2.96
N ALA A 129 12.24 -27.35 2.71
CA ALA A 129 13.46 -27.21 3.48
C ALA A 129 14.27 -26.03 2.95
N HIS A 130 14.02 -24.84 3.50
CA HIS A 130 14.75 -23.61 3.18
C HIS A 130 15.71 -23.17 4.30
N PHE A 131 16.12 -24.10 5.17
CA PHE A 131 17.01 -23.82 6.29
C PHE A 131 18.48 -23.98 5.87
N GLY A 132 19.09 -22.87 5.46
CA GLY A 132 20.55 -22.72 5.44
C GLY A 132 21.08 -22.17 6.77
N PRO A 133 22.41 -22.21 7.00
CA PRO A 133 23.00 -21.46 8.10
C PRO A 133 22.67 -19.97 7.93
N ASN A 134 22.03 -19.35 8.93
CA ASN A 134 21.71 -17.92 8.90
C ASN A 134 23.01 -17.11 8.98
N PRO A 135 23.48 -16.47 7.88
CA PRO A 135 24.66 -15.64 7.98
C PRO A 135 24.32 -14.43 8.88
N PRO A 136 25.28 -13.98 9.72
CA PRO A 136 25.09 -12.76 10.47
C PRO A 136 24.89 -11.59 9.48
N VAL A 137 23.92 -10.72 9.77
CA VAL A 137 23.76 -9.49 9.00
C VAL A 137 24.83 -8.50 9.47
N ASP A 138 25.70 -8.07 8.56
CA ASP A 138 26.65 -6.99 8.85
C ASP A 138 25.86 -5.68 9.09
N PRO A 139 25.94 -5.07 10.30
CA PRO A 139 25.23 -3.83 10.61
C PRO A 139 25.61 -2.65 9.71
N ALA A 140 26.81 -2.66 9.13
CA ALA A 140 27.29 -1.61 8.23
C ALA A 140 26.85 -1.83 6.77
N SER A 141 26.34 -3.02 6.44
CA SER A 141 25.80 -3.30 5.10
C SER A 141 24.54 -2.47 4.84
N PRO A 142 24.21 -2.17 3.57
CA PRO A 142 22.96 -1.46 3.24
C PRO A 142 21.71 -2.13 3.82
N TYR A 143 21.67 -3.47 3.82
CA TYR A 143 20.56 -4.22 4.42
C TYR A 143 20.58 -4.13 5.95
N GLY A 144 21.76 -4.21 6.58
CA GLY A 144 21.93 -4.06 8.02
C GLY A 144 21.45 -2.69 8.52
N ILE A 145 21.84 -1.62 7.84
CA ILE A 145 21.40 -0.24 8.16
C ILE A 145 19.87 -0.15 8.08
N TYR A 146 19.28 -0.65 6.98
CA TYR A 146 17.82 -0.66 6.80
C TYR A 146 17.11 -1.48 7.89
N LEU A 147 17.59 -2.69 8.14
CA LEU A 147 17.06 -3.62 9.14
C LEU A 147 17.06 -3.00 10.53
N HIS A 148 18.21 -2.49 10.98
CA HIS A 148 18.34 -1.95 12.33
C HIS A 148 17.50 -0.70 12.53
N GLY A 149 17.47 0.22 11.55
CA GLY A 149 16.59 1.40 11.62
C GLY A 149 15.10 1.03 11.66
N LEU A 150 14.68 0.03 10.87
CA LEU A 150 13.30 -0.47 10.89
C LEU A 150 12.94 -1.08 12.25
N VAL A 151 13.81 -1.95 12.78
CA VAL A 151 13.56 -2.64 14.05
C VAL A 151 13.53 -1.66 15.21
N GLU A 152 14.44 -0.70 15.26
CA GLU A 152 14.46 0.34 16.29
C GLU A 152 13.17 1.19 16.28
N ALA A 153 12.69 1.57 15.08
CA ALA A 153 11.44 2.30 14.92
C ALA A 153 10.24 1.49 15.40
N LEU A 154 10.13 0.22 14.98
CA LEU A 154 9.03 -0.67 15.37
C LEU A 154 9.05 -0.99 16.88
N ASP A 155 10.23 -1.25 17.46
CA ASP A 155 10.36 -1.50 18.90
C ASP A 155 9.91 -0.28 19.71
N THR A 156 10.27 0.93 19.27
CA THR A 156 9.80 2.16 19.91
C THR A 156 8.29 2.30 19.81
N ILE A 157 7.69 2.05 18.64
CA ILE A 157 6.23 2.09 18.45
C ILE A 157 5.52 1.09 19.39
N VAL A 158 6.05 -0.14 19.51
CA VAL A 158 5.49 -1.17 20.39
C VAL A 158 5.59 -0.75 21.85
N ARG A 159 6.75 -0.26 22.30
CA ARG A 159 6.95 0.22 23.67
C ARG A 159 6.02 1.37 24.04
N ASP A 160 5.90 2.36 23.16
CA ASP A 160 5.09 3.56 23.39
C ASP A 160 3.59 3.25 23.41
N ASN A 161 3.18 2.11 22.84
CA ASN A 161 1.78 1.68 22.71
C ASN A 161 1.52 0.31 23.33
N TRP A 162 2.26 -0.03 24.38
CA TRP A 162 2.08 -1.27 25.11
C TRP A 162 0.63 -1.41 25.63
N GLY A 163 0.07 -2.63 25.56
CA GLY A 163 -1.32 -2.90 25.94
C GLY A 163 -2.35 -2.60 24.85
N LYS A 164 -1.94 -2.18 23.64
CA LYS A 164 -2.84 -1.78 22.56
C LYS A 164 -2.76 -2.69 21.33
N THR A 165 -3.76 -2.57 20.46
CA THR A 165 -3.68 -3.04 19.07
C THR A 165 -3.18 -1.92 18.17
N ILE A 166 -1.99 -2.14 17.61
CA ILE A 166 -1.24 -1.18 16.81
C ILE A 166 -1.27 -1.65 15.36
N ALA A 167 -1.84 -0.85 14.46
CA ALA A 167 -1.71 -1.04 13.03
C ALA A 167 -0.58 -0.18 12.47
N VAL A 168 0.35 -0.78 11.74
CA VAL A 168 1.47 -0.07 11.10
C VAL A 168 1.45 -0.33 9.60
N VAL A 169 1.24 0.72 8.80
CA VAL A 169 1.25 0.64 7.34
C VAL A 169 2.68 0.83 6.80
N LEU A 170 3.17 -0.17 6.09
CA LEU A 170 4.56 -0.36 5.70
C LEU A 170 4.69 -0.73 4.21
N SER A 171 5.92 -0.70 3.69
CA SER A 171 6.22 -1.35 2.41
C SER A 171 6.29 -2.86 2.54
N GLY A 172 6.09 -3.58 1.43
CA GLY A 172 6.24 -5.05 1.43
C GLY A 172 7.63 -5.50 1.90
N ASN A 173 8.67 -4.76 1.54
CA ASN A 173 10.04 -5.01 1.99
C ASN A 173 10.22 -4.79 3.49
N ALA A 174 9.59 -3.77 4.06
CA ALA A 174 9.60 -3.55 5.50
C ALA A 174 8.91 -4.71 6.24
N VAL A 175 7.69 -5.10 5.83
CA VAL A 175 6.99 -6.26 6.44
C VAL A 175 7.83 -7.54 6.35
N ALA A 176 8.39 -7.82 5.17
CA ALA A 176 9.23 -8.99 4.96
C ALA A 176 10.49 -8.97 5.85
N THR A 177 11.16 -7.82 5.96
CA THR A 177 12.35 -7.64 6.80
C THR A 177 12.01 -7.77 8.29
N THR A 178 10.85 -7.25 8.74
CA THR A 178 10.37 -7.44 10.11
C THR A 178 10.16 -8.93 10.40
N LEU A 179 9.54 -9.69 9.50
CA LEU A 179 9.35 -11.14 9.69
C LEU A 179 10.69 -11.90 9.70
N ARG A 180 11.61 -11.58 8.80
CA ARG A 180 12.97 -12.15 8.79
C ARG A 180 13.69 -11.92 10.12
N HIS A 181 13.61 -10.69 10.65
CA HIS A 181 14.20 -10.35 11.94
C HIS A 181 13.53 -11.11 13.09
N PHE A 182 12.20 -11.13 13.11
CA PHE A 182 11.41 -11.78 14.15
C PHE A 182 11.73 -13.28 14.28
N PHE A 183 12.03 -13.96 13.18
CA PHE A 183 12.43 -15.38 13.18
C PHE A 183 13.95 -15.61 13.16
N GLY A 184 14.77 -14.56 13.12
CA GLY A 184 16.23 -14.65 12.98
C GLY A 184 16.70 -15.23 11.63
N GLY A 185 15.81 -15.36 10.65
CA GLY A 185 16.05 -15.96 9.33
C GLY A 185 16.17 -14.91 8.22
N HIS A 186 17.31 -14.22 8.15
CA HIS A 186 17.50 -13.14 7.17
C HIS A 186 17.65 -13.60 5.72
N ALA A 187 17.92 -14.89 5.51
CA ALA A 187 17.88 -15.57 4.22
C ALA A 187 16.48 -16.00 3.79
N LEU A 188 15.46 -15.89 4.66
CA LEU A 188 14.12 -16.42 4.38
C LEU A 188 13.42 -15.63 3.26
N SER A 189 12.89 -16.36 2.28
CA SER A 189 11.97 -15.79 1.28
C SER A 189 10.61 -15.56 1.91
N VAL A 190 10.19 -14.29 1.96
CA VAL A 190 8.92 -13.87 2.54
C VAL A 190 8.14 -13.11 1.48
N ALA A 191 7.07 -13.73 0.99
CA ALA A 191 6.15 -13.09 0.07
C ALA A 191 5.20 -12.17 0.85
N VAL A 192 5.09 -10.92 0.44
CA VAL A 192 4.15 -9.95 1.00
C VAL A 192 3.33 -9.36 -0.13
N SER A 193 2.02 -9.51 -0.05
CA SER A 193 1.08 -8.98 -1.03
C SER A 193 0.58 -7.59 -0.61
N HIS A 194 0.16 -6.78 -1.59
CA HIS A 194 -0.45 -5.47 -1.31
C HIS A 194 -1.68 -5.59 -0.43
N THR A 195 -1.84 -4.66 0.50
CA THR A 195 -2.90 -4.62 1.54
C THR A 195 -2.97 -5.84 2.46
N ALA A 196 -2.00 -6.75 2.39
CA ALA A 196 -1.99 -7.91 3.25
C ALA A 196 -1.67 -7.53 4.70
N ILE A 197 -2.30 -8.24 5.64
CA ILE A 197 -2.14 -8.04 7.08
C ILE A 197 -1.30 -9.19 7.65
N THR A 198 -0.31 -8.86 8.45
CA THR A 198 0.50 -9.81 9.23
C THR A 198 0.39 -9.42 10.70
N GLU A 199 -0.01 -10.35 11.57
CA GLU A 199 -0.15 -10.10 13.01
C GLU A 199 0.99 -10.74 13.80
N LEU A 200 1.78 -9.90 14.47
CA LEU A 200 2.67 -10.30 15.55
C LEU A 200 2.00 -9.95 16.87
N ARG A 201 1.97 -10.89 17.81
CA ARG A 201 1.31 -10.71 19.09
C ARG A 201 2.24 -11.13 20.22
N ARG A 202 2.22 -10.39 21.32
CA ARG A 202 2.80 -10.86 22.58
C ARG A 202 1.69 -11.22 23.55
N GLN A 203 1.74 -12.42 24.10
CA GLN A 203 0.75 -12.95 25.03
C GLN A 203 1.43 -13.91 26.01
N ASP A 204 1.08 -13.79 27.29
CA ASP A 204 1.72 -14.54 28.38
C ASP A 204 3.25 -14.43 28.39
N GLY A 205 3.80 -13.29 27.98
CA GLY A 205 5.26 -13.13 27.90
C GLY A 205 5.95 -13.78 26.70
N ALA A 206 5.22 -14.52 25.86
CA ALA A 206 5.71 -15.10 24.61
C ALA A 206 5.28 -14.27 23.39
N TRP A 207 6.16 -14.19 22.40
CA TRP A 207 5.83 -13.65 21.08
C TRP A 207 5.35 -14.76 20.16
N LEU A 208 4.33 -14.46 19.36
CA LEU A 208 3.80 -15.36 18.34
C LEU A 208 3.48 -14.62 17.04
N LEU A 209 3.69 -15.30 15.92
CA LEU A 209 3.10 -14.93 14.63
C LEU A 209 1.71 -15.54 14.58
N ALA A 210 0.66 -14.72 14.67
CA ALA A 210 -0.72 -15.23 14.63
C ALA A 210 -1.12 -15.62 13.20
N TYR A 211 -0.77 -14.78 12.23
CA TYR A 211 -0.91 -15.04 10.80
C TYR A 211 0.01 -14.12 9.99
N ALA A 212 0.35 -14.53 8.77
CA ALA A 212 1.09 -13.72 7.81
C ALA A 212 0.35 -13.61 6.49
N ASN A 213 0.46 -12.45 5.85
CA ASN A 213 -0.02 -12.20 4.49
C ASN A 213 -1.54 -12.46 4.27
N ARG A 214 -2.35 -12.14 5.29
CA ARG A 214 -3.81 -12.30 5.29
C ARG A 214 -4.47 -11.34 4.30
N ARG A 215 -5.41 -11.83 3.47
CA ARG A 215 -6.00 -11.07 2.34
C ARG A 215 -7.47 -11.35 2.05
N GLU A 216 -8.24 -11.90 2.98
CA GLU A 216 -9.65 -12.24 2.71
C GLU A 216 -10.55 -11.02 2.52
N HIS A 217 -10.05 -9.80 2.78
CA HIS A 217 -10.73 -8.56 2.44
C HIS A 217 -10.81 -8.31 0.94
N LEU A 218 -9.89 -8.87 0.15
CA LEU A 218 -9.93 -8.79 -1.30
C LEU A 218 -10.86 -9.87 -1.84
N PRO A 219 -11.68 -9.58 -2.88
CA PRO A 219 -12.51 -10.60 -3.51
C PRO A 219 -11.60 -11.74 -4.00
N ALA A 220 -11.99 -12.97 -3.70
CA ALA A 220 -11.33 -14.13 -4.28
C ALA A 220 -11.40 -13.96 -5.80
N GLY A 221 -10.24 -13.79 -6.46
CA GLY A 221 -10.20 -13.78 -7.91
C GLY A 221 -10.94 -15.01 -8.42
N ALA A 222 -11.87 -14.83 -9.36
CA ALA A 222 -12.45 -15.96 -10.06
C ALA A 222 -11.29 -16.87 -10.49
N LEU A 223 -11.34 -18.16 -10.11
CA LEU A 223 -10.30 -19.15 -10.41
C LEU A 223 -9.78 -18.88 -11.81
N ALA A 224 -8.56 -18.34 -11.91
CA ALA A 224 -8.01 -17.97 -13.20
C ALA A 224 -7.96 -19.25 -14.03
N VAL A 225 -8.80 -19.33 -15.07
CA VAL A 225 -8.62 -20.35 -16.10
C VAL A 225 -7.19 -20.18 -16.58
N GLN A 226 -6.35 -21.17 -16.31
CA GLN A 226 -4.94 -21.17 -16.70
C GLN A 226 -4.85 -20.99 -18.21
N ARG A 227 -4.80 -19.74 -18.68
CA ARG A 227 -4.29 -19.45 -20.02
C ARG A 227 -2.80 -19.69 -19.91
N GLN A 228 -2.35 -20.78 -20.52
CA GLN A 228 -0.94 -21.04 -20.76
C GLN A 228 -0.33 -19.78 -21.36
N ARG A 229 0.47 -19.05 -20.56
CA ARG A 229 1.32 -17.99 -21.07
C ARG A 229 2.39 -18.67 -21.92
N ALA A 230 2.16 -18.73 -23.23
CA ALA A 230 3.23 -18.96 -24.17
C ALA A 230 4.23 -17.81 -24.03
N ALA A 231 5.52 -18.15 -23.92
CA ALA A 231 6.61 -17.21 -23.76
C ALA A 231 6.59 -16.15 -24.88
N ALA A 232 6.23 -14.91 -24.54
CA ALA A 232 6.37 -13.75 -25.42
C ALA A 232 7.46 -12.84 -24.84
N GLY A 233 8.43 -12.48 -25.67
CA GLY A 233 9.64 -11.76 -25.29
C GLY A 233 9.41 -10.31 -24.88
N ASP A 234 10.42 -9.76 -24.20
CA ASP A 234 10.50 -8.47 -23.48
C ASP A 234 10.12 -7.18 -24.24
N GLY A 235 9.75 -7.26 -25.51
CA GLY A 235 9.34 -6.09 -26.31
C GLY A 235 7.82 -5.86 -26.39
N ALA A 236 7.00 -6.83 -25.98
CA ALA A 236 5.55 -6.79 -26.15
C ALA A 236 4.78 -6.14 -24.98
N ASN A 237 5.38 -6.10 -23.78
CA ASN A 237 4.68 -5.72 -22.55
C ASN A 237 4.19 -4.27 -22.51
N GLY A 238 4.92 -3.31 -23.12
CA GLY A 238 4.55 -1.88 -23.03
C GLY A 238 3.33 -1.50 -23.87
N ALA A 239 3.19 -2.08 -25.06
CA ALA A 239 2.02 -1.87 -25.91
C ALA A 239 0.78 -2.60 -25.36
N GLU A 240 0.99 -3.77 -24.77
CA GLU A 240 -0.06 -4.56 -24.14
C GLU A 240 -0.58 -3.89 -22.85
N LEU A 241 0.32 -3.30 -22.03
CA LEU A 241 -0.09 -2.51 -20.86
C LEU A 241 -0.79 -1.20 -21.24
N ALA A 242 -0.34 -0.53 -22.31
CA ALA A 242 -1.01 0.67 -22.81
C ALA A 242 -2.41 0.34 -23.34
N ALA A 243 -2.56 -0.80 -24.03
CA ALA A 243 -3.86 -1.31 -24.46
C ALA A 243 -4.73 -1.72 -23.26
N GLU A 244 -4.15 -2.35 -22.22
CA GLU A 244 -4.86 -2.72 -21.00
C GLU A 244 -5.28 -1.48 -20.19
N LEU A 245 -4.44 -0.44 -20.08
CA LEU A 245 -4.80 0.86 -19.50
C LEU A 245 -5.93 1.50 -20.29
N VAL A 246 -5.87 1.46 -21.62
CA VAL A 246 -6.95 1.95 -22.50
C VAL A 246 -8.23 1.13 -22.28
N GLU A 247 -8.15 -0.19 -22.12
CA GLU A 247 -9.30 -1.06 -21.85
C GLU A 247 -9.88 -0.86 -20.44
N ILE A 248 -9.06 -0.71 -19.40
CA ILE A 248 -9.49 -0.45 -18.01
C ILE A 248 -10.11 0.95 -17.93
N THR A 249 -9.46 1.94 -18.56
CA THR A 249 -10.00 3.28 -18.75
C THR A 249 -11.35 3.17 -19.46
N HIS A 250 -11.46 2.43 -20.57
CA HIS A 250 -12.72 2.22 -21.28
C HIS A 250 -13.79 1.46 -20.47
N ALA A 251 -13.41 0.51 -19.62
CA ALA A 251 -14.35 -0.27 -18.80
C ALA A 251 -14.96 0.58 -17.68
N TYR A 252 -14.17 1.47 -17.07
CA TYR A 252 -14.67 2.42 -16.07
C TYR A 252 -15.25 3.68 -16.70
N GLU A 253 -14.83 4.07 -17.90
CA GLU A 253 -15.50 5.05 -18.74
C GLU A 253 -16.86 4.54 -19.26
N ARG A 254 -17.15 3.24 -19.26
CA ARG A 254 -18.55 2.77 -19.44
C ARG A 254 -19.45 3.12 -18.25
N ILE A 255 -18.86 3.32 -17.07
CA ILE A 255 -19.54 3.82 -15.86
C ILE A 255 -19.43 5.35 -15.76
N SER A 256 -18.43 5.96 -16.42
CA SER A 256 -18.21 7.41 -16.49
C SER A 256 -17.65 7.81 -17.87
N HIS A 257 -18.51 7.82 -18.88
CA HIS A 257 -18.34 8.32 -20.27
C HIS A 257 -17.04 7.95 -21.06
N THR A 258 -17.22 7.15 -22.13
CA THR A 258 -16.24 6.70 -23.15
C THR A 258 -15.29 7.79 -23.66
N ARG A 259 -14.00 7.47 -23.87
CA ARG A 259 -12.95 8.32 -24.48
C ARG A 259 -13.30 8.85 -25.87
N GLU A 260 -14.20 8.18 -26.59
CA GLU A 260 -14.77 8.68 -27.85
C GLU A 260 -15.74 9.86 -27.65
N GLU A 261 -16.21 10.11 -26.41
CA GLU A 261 -16.98 11.31 -26.05
C GLU A 261 -16.13 12.55 -25.74
N LEU A 262 -14.80 12.46 -25.73
CA LEU A 262 -13.91 13.63 -25.62
C LEU A 262 -14.04 14.58 -26.83
N LEU A 263 -14.61 14.08 -27.93
CA LEU A 263 -14.98 14.84 -29.13
C LEU A 263 -16.49 14.78 -29.42
N ASP A 264 -17.33 14.41 -28.46
CA ASP A 264 -18.77 14.44 -28.68
C ASP A 264 -19.26 15.89 -28.58
N ALA A 265 -19.63 16.46 -29.73
CA ALA A 265 -20.22 17.79 -29.82
C ALA A 265 -21.40 17.95 -28.85
N LYS A 266 -22.11 16.85 -28.51
CA LYS A 266 -23.18 16.86 -27.52
C LYS A 266 -22.68 17.03 -26.08
N ARG A 267 -21.49 16.56 -25.74
CA ARG A 267 -20.89 16.77 -24.42
C ARG A 267 -20.50 18.24 -24.24
N ILE A 268 -19.82 18.83 -25.22
CA ILE A 268 -19.48 20.26 -25.22
C ILE A 268 -20.76 21.09 -25.12
N GLN A 269 -21.78 20.79 -25.94
CA GLN A 269 -23.08 21.46 -25.87
C GLN A 269 -23.75 21.35 -24.49
N ARG A 270 -23.65 20.19 -23.82
CA ARG A 270 -24.16 20.02 -22.45
C ARG A 270 -23.40 20.89 -21.45
N LEU A 271 -22.07 21.00 -21.57
CA LEU A 271 -21.26 21.86 -20.71
C LEU A 271 -21.56 23.34 -20.96
N GLU A 272 -21.72 23.77 -22.20
CA GLU A 272 -22.16 25.12 -22.54
C GLU A 272 -23.54 25.44 -21.97
N HIS A 273 -24.48 24.50 -22.03
CA HIS A 273 -25.80 24.65 -21.40
C HIS A 273 -25.70 24.74 -19.88
N LEU A 274 -24.83 23.94 -19.25
CA LEU A 274 -24.57 24.00 -17.82
C LEU A 274 -24.01 25.38 -17.43
N LEU A 275 -23.05 25.92 -18.18
CA LEU A 275 -22.45 27.23 -17.91
C LEU A 275 -23.48 28.36 -18.07
N LYS A 276 -24.31 28.31 -19.12
CA LYS A 276 -25.43 29.24 -19.31
C LYS A 276 -26.42 29.19 -18.16
N PHE A 277 -26.72 27.99 -17.65
CA PHE A 277 -27.59 27.82 -16.49
C PHE A 277 -26.94 28.34 -15.21
N ALA A 278 -25.66 28.04 -15.00
CA ALA A 278 -24.92 28.43 -13.80
C ALA A 278 -24.69 29.94 -13.69
N GLN A 279 -24.70 30.67 -14.81
CA GLN A 279 -24.48 32.13 -14.87
C GLN A 279 -23.26 32.56 -14.05
N VAL A 280 -22.15 31.86 -14.23
CA VAL A 280 -20.91 32.10 -13.49
C VAL A 280 -20.47 33.55 -13.75
N PRO A 281 -20.26 34.37 -12.69
CA PRO A 281 -19.82 35.75 -12.86
C PRO A 281 -18.44 35.83 -13.53
N LYS A 282 -18.23 36.88 -14.32
CA LYS A 282 -16.87 37.22 -14.80
C LYS A 282 -15.93 37.46 -13.63
N ASN A 283 -14.68 37.06 -13.78
CA ASN A 283 -13.63 37.05 -12.77
C ASN A 283 -13.93 36.20 -11.52
N ALA A 284 -14.87 35.25 -11.59
CA ALA A 284 -15.09 34.30 -10.50
C ALA A 284 -13.87 33.38 -10.30
N ALA A 285 -13.60 33.00 -9.05
CA ALA A 285 -12.72 31.89 -8.71
C ALA A 285 -13.55 30.61 -8.62
N VAL A 286 -13.21 29.60 -9.41
CA VAL A 286 -14.01 28.38 -9.58
C VAL A 286 -13.19 27.15 -9.20
N LEU A 287 -13.78 26.26 -8.41
CA LEU A 287 -13.24 24.94 -8.09
C LEU A 287 -14.01 23.87 -8.90
N ASP A 288 -13.33 23.23 -9.83
CA ASP A 288 -13.88 22.14 -10.66
C ASP A 288 -13.48 20.78 -10.07
N VAL A 289 -14.44 20.11 -9.42
CA VAL A 289 -14.23 18.81 -8.76
C VAL A 289 -14.71 17.68 -9.66
N GLY A 290 -13.82 16.74 -9.98
CA GLY A 290 -14.04 15.73 -11.02
C GLY A 290 -13.74 16.28 -12.42
N THR A 291 -12.67 17.10 -12.52
CA THR A 291 -12.33 17.87 -13.73
C THR A 291 -12.10 17.01 -14.98
N GLY A 292 -11.81 15.72 -14.81
CA GLY A 292 -11.58 14.78 -15.89
C GLY A 292 -10.42 15.24 -16.77
N GLY A 293 -10.66 15.34 -18.08
CA GLY A 293 -9.70 15.91 -19.02
C GLY A 293 -9.54 17.43 -18.98
N GLY A 294 -10.17 18.13 -18.03
CA GLY A 294 -10.06 19.59 -17.85
C GLY A 294 -10.94 20.42 -18.80
N GLN A 295 -11.87 19.79 -19.53
CA GLN A 295 -12.63 20.48 -20.58
C GLN A 295 -13.59 21.55 -20.02
N LEU A 296 -14.22 21.30 -18.87
CA LEU A 296 -15.05 22.30 -18.18
C LEU A 296 -14.19 23.47 -17.67
N ALA A 297 -13.00 23.18 -17.14
CA ALA A 297 -12.08 24.21 -16.67
C ALA A 297 -11.64 25.16 -17.80
N LEU A 298 -11.39 24.62 -19.00
CA LEU A 298 -11.10 25.44 -20.18
C LEU A 298 -12.28 26.33 -20.58
N LEU A 299 -13.50 25.78 -20.63
CA LEU A 299 -14.70 26.55 -20.96
C LEU A 299 -14.98 27.66 -19.93
N LEU A 300 -14.77 27.40 -18.64
CA LEU A 300 -14.89 28.39 -17.58
C LEU A 300 -13.91 29.57 -17.76
N ALA A 301 -12.68 29.26 -18.17
CA ALA A 301 -11.68 30.28 -18.47
C ALA A 301 -12.08 31.13 -19.70
N GLU A 302 -12.62 30.50 -20.76
CA GLU A 302 -13.10 31.19 -21.96
C GLU A 302 -14.30 32.11 -21.67
N GLU A 303 -15.21 31.72 -20.79
CA GLU A 303 -16.35 32.54 -20.33
C GLU A 303 -15.93 33.69 -19.38
N GLY A 304 -14.65 33.75 -19.02
CA GLY A 304 -14.05 34.85 -18.28
C GLY A 304 -13.99 34.64 -16.77
N ALA A 305 -13.91 33.40 -16.29
CA ALA A 305 -13.48 33.14 -14.91
C ALA A 305 -12.08 33.71 -14.66
N GLY A 306 -11.86 34.24 -13.45
CA GLY A 306 -10.58 34.86 -13.07
C GLY A 306 -9.54 33.84 -12.63
N GLU A 307 -10.01 32.72 -12.06
CA GLU A 307 -9.19 31.59 -11.63
C GLU A 307 -10.04 30.32 -11.72
N VAL A 308 -9.45 29.23 -12.24
CA VAL A 308 -10.08 27.92 -12.23
C VAL A 308 -9.08 26.90 -11.70
N VAL A 309 -9.44 26.25 -10.60
CA VAL A 309 -8.66 25.15 -10.00
C VAL A 309 -9.40 23.86 -10.28
N GLY A 310 -8.80 22.98 -11.10
CA GLY A 310 -9.32 21.64 -11.37
C GLY A 310 -8.74 20.62 -10.40
N ILE A 311 -9.59 19.82 -9.77
CA ILE A 311 -9.21 18.68 -8.94
C ILE A 311 -9.97 17.46 -9.43
N ASP A 312 -9.28 16.35 -9.67
CA ASP A 312 -9.93 15.07 -9.90
C ASP A 312 -9.94 14.22 -8.63
N ILE A 313 -10.98 13.40 -8.49
CA ILE A 313 -11.18 12.48 -7.37
C ILE A 313 -11.28 11.03 -7.84
N SER A 314 -11.37 10.81 -9.16
CA SER A 314 -11.41 9.49 -9.77
C SER A 314 -10.03 8.84 -9.68
N PRO A 315 -9.92 7.66 -9.03
CA PRO A 315 -8.66 6.92 -8.96
C PRO A 315 -8.00 6.70 -10.33
N THR A 316 -8.79 6.46 -11.37
CA THR A 316 -8.31 6.23 -12.74
C THR A 316 -7.79 7.50 -13.41
N MET A 317 -8.45 8.63 -13.19
CA MET A 317 -7.98 9.92 -13.71
C MET A 317 -6.69 10.35 -13.02
N LEU A 318 -6.61 10.14 -11.70
CA LEU A 318 -5.40 10.41 -10.92
C LEU A 318 -4.24 9.50 -11.34
N GLU A 319 -4.50 8.20 -11.56
CA GLU A 319 -3.53 7.26 -12.13
C GLU A 319 -3.08 7.70 -13.54
N SER A 320 -3.99 8.11 -14.41
CA SER A 320 -3.65 8.56 -15.76
C SER A 320 -2.83 9.86 -15.75
N ALA A 321 -3.18 10.82 -14.90
CA ALA A 321 -2.46 12.08 -14.76
C ALA A 321 -1.04 11.85 -14.21
N GLU A 322 -0.90 10.98 -13.20
CA GLU A 322 0.40 10.61 -12.65
C GLU A 322 1.23 9.82 -13.65
N TRP A 323 0.62 8.94 -14.44
CA TRP A 323 1.28 8.25 -15.55
C TRP A 323 1.86 9.23 -16.58
N LEU A 324 1.14 10.30 -16.94
CA LEU A 324 1.63 11.32 -17.86
C LEU A 324 2.75 12.19 -17.26
N ARG A 325 2.91 12.20 -15.93
CA ARG A 325 3.97 12.92 -15.22
C ARG A 325 5.30 12.14 -15.20
N LEU A 326 5.21 10.81 -15.16
CA LEU A 326 6.35 9.87 -15.10
C LEU A 326 6.99 9.64 -16.47
#